data_AF-A0A3D4DS39-F1
#
_entry.id   AF-A0A3D4DS39-F1
#
_cell.length_a   1.000
_cell.length_b   1.000
_cell.length_c   1.000
_cell.angle_alpha   90.00
_cell.angle_beta   90.00
_cell.angle_gamma   90.00
#
_symmetry.space_group_name_H-M   'P 1'
#
loop_
_entity.id
_entity.type
_entity.pdbx_description
1 polymer ?
#
loop_
_entity_poly.entity_id
_entity_poly.type
_entity_poly.pdbx_seq_one_letter_code
_entity_poly.pdbx_strand_id
1 'polypeptide(L)' 'MPELPEVETVRRGLAPVMEGRVIARAEARRAGLRWPFPDRM' A
#
# COMPACT_ATOMS: atom_id res chain seq x y z
N MET A 1 -8.83 5.93 12.53
CA MET A 1 -8.23 4.65 12.10
C MET A 1 -9.37 3.80 11.62
N PRO A 2 -9.32 3.18 10.43
CA PRO A 2 -10.37 2.26 10.01
C PRO A 2 -10.44 1.05 10.96
N GLU A 3 -11.62 0.47 11.17
CA GLU A 3 -11.74 -0.75 11.95
C GLU A 3 -11.42 -1.99 11.10
N LEU A 4 -11.34 -3.15 11.75
CA LEU A 4 -10.94 -4.41 11.10
C LEU A 4 -11.87 -4.80 9.93
N PRO A 5 -13.21 -4.67 10.03
CA PRO A 5 -14.11 -4.99 8.91
C PRO A 5 -13.85 -4.15 7.65
N GLU A 6 -13.56 -2.86 7.80
CA GLU A 6 -13.25 -1.96 6.69
C GLU A 6 -11.90 -2.32 6.07
N VAL A 7 -10.92 -2.66 6.90
CA VAL A 7 -9.60 -3.12 6.42
C VAL A 7 -9.75 -4.39 5.57
N GLU A 8 -10.54 -5.37 6.01
CA GLU A 8 -10.72 -6.61 5.24
C GLU A 8 -11.49 -6.38 3.93
N THR A 9 -12.46 -5.45 3.93
CA THR A 9 -13.19 -5.07 2.72
C THR A 9 -12.23 -4.50 1.67
N VAL A 10 -11.38 -3.55 2.06
CA VAL A 10 -10.38 -2.95 1.16
C VAL A 10 -9.36 -3.99 0.71
N ARG A 11 -8.87 -4.85 1.62
CA ARG A 11 -7.92 -5.91 1.30
C ARG A 11 -8.46 -6.87 0.25
N ARG A 12 -9.69 -7.37 0.41
CA ARG A 12 -10.33 -8.29 -0.55
C ARG A 12 -10.54 -7.65 -1.92
N GLY A 13 -10.89 -6.37 -1.96
CA GLY A 13 -11.08 -5.64 -3.22
C GLY A 13 -9.77 -5.43 -3.99
N LEU A 14 -8.66 -5.20 -3.28
CA LEU A 14 -7.35 -4.94 -3.89
C LEU A 14 -6.59 -6.20 -4.32
N ALA A 15 -6.73 -7.31 -3.57
CA ALA A 15 -6.03 -8.57 -3.83
C ALA A 15 -5.99 -8.99 -5.34
N PRO A 16 -7.11 -9.09 -6.07
CA PRO A 16 -7.10 -9.61 -7.45
C PRO A 16 -6.37 -8.72 -8.47
N VAL A 17 -6.17 -7.42 -8.16
CA VAL A 17 -5.49 -6.48 -9.05
C VAL A 17 -4.05 -6.18 -8.65
N MET A 18 -3.66 -6.56 -7.43
CA MET A 18 -2.33 -6.31 -6.84
C MET A 18 -1.46 -7.56 -6.74
N GLU A 19 -2.03 -8.73 -6.43
CA GLU A 19 -1.26 -9.96 -6.24
C GLU A 19 -0.55 -10.40 -7.53
N GLY A 20 0.70 -10.87 -7.40
CA GLY A 20 1.55 -11.28 -8.53
C GLY A 20 2.08 -10.14 -9.40
N ARG A 21 1.78 -8.87 -9.07
CA ARG A 21 2.21 -7.70 -9.85
C ARG A 21 3.43 -7.04 -9.22
N VAL A 22 4.29 -6.46 -10.06
CA VAL A 22 5.44 -5.65 -9.64
C VAL A 22 5.09 -4.17 -9.78
N ILE A 23 5.27 -3.40 -8.69
CA ILE A 23 5.17 -1.94 -8.75
C ILE A 23 6.47 -1.41 -9.36
N ALA A 24 6.41 -0.94 -10.61
CA ALA A 24 7.59 -0.44 -11.33
C ALA A 24 8.06 0.95 -10.85
N ARG A 25 7.15 1.78 -10.33
CA ARG A 25 7.42 3.14 -9.85
C ARG A 25 6.38 3.55 -8.82
N ALA A 26 6.80 4.29 -7.80
CA ALA A 26 5.92 4.94 -6.83
C ALA A 26 6.38 6.39 -6.62
N GLU A 27 5.44 7.32 -6.45
CA GLU A 27 5.73 8.72 -6.14
C GLU A 27 5.05 9.12 -4.84
N ALA A 28 5.84 9.51 -3.83
CA ALA A 28 5.30 10.04 -2.58
C ALA A 28 5.15 11.57 -2.68
N ARG A 29 3.90 12.06 -2.67
CA ARG A 29 3.59 13.51 -2.74
C ARG A 29 3.34 14.16 -1.38
N ARG A 30 3.54 13.42 -0.29
CA ARG A 30 3.39 13.88 1.09
C ARG A 30 4.52 13.29 1.95
N ALA A 31 5.11 14.14 2.79
CA ALA A 31 6.12 13.72 3.76
C ALA A 31 5.52 12.94 4.94
N GLY A 32 6.35 12.12 5.61
CA GLY A 32 5.98 11.44 6.86
C GLY A 32 5.28 10.10 6.65
N LEU A 33 5.91 9.18 5.90
CA LEU A 33 5.47 7.79 5.86
C LEU A 33 5.60 7.17 7.25
N ARG A 34 4.64 6.32 7.64
CA ARG A 34 4.73 5.52 8.88
C ARG A 34 5.98 4.63 8.88
N TRP A 35 6.38 4.15 7.69
CA TRP A 35 7.65 3.48 7.45
C TRP A 35 8.36 4.17 6.30
N PRO A 36 9.61 4.63 6.49
CA PRO A 36 10.38 5.22 5.40
C PRO A 36 10.68 4.18 4.33
N PHE A 37 10.91 4.63 3.09
CA PHE A 37 11.49 3.77 2.07
C PHE A 37 12.93 3.39 2.46
N PRO A 38 13.41 2.20 2.07
CA PRO A 38 14.82 1.84 2.25
C PRO A 38 15.74 2.83 1.53
N ASP A 39 16.94 3.08 2.06
CA ASP A 39 17.90 4.06 1.53
C ASP A 39 18.35 3.81 0.08
N ARG A 40 18.02 2.64 -0.50
CA ARG A 40 18.48 2.20 -1.83
C ARG A 40 17.34 1.85 -2.80
N MET A 41 16.19 2.52 -2.68
CA MET A 41 15.09 2.39 -3.62
C MET A 41 15.13 3.48 -4.70
#